data_AF-A0A125RBQ0-F1
#
_entry.id   AF-A0A125RBQ0-F1
#
_cell.length_a   1.000
_cell.length_b   1.000
_cell.length_c   1.000
_cell.angle_alpha   90.00
_cell.angle_beta   90.00
_cell.angle_gamma   90.00
#
_symmetry.space_group_name_H-M   'P 1'
#
loop_
_entity.id
_entity.type
_entity.pdbx_description
1 polymer ?
#
loop_
_entity_poly.entity_id
_entity_poly.type
_entity_poly.pdbx_seq_one_letter_code
_entity_poly.pdbx_strand_id
1 'polypeptide(L)'
;MEKNKIIIIALIAVIIALLVGIVAMMPNTNKQDTKLIFEGNSTIAEGDSIKIKLIDNNGAELSNKEVNITVTDETKTSDYHSVVTDEKGVGTLKLDKSAGNYTIAANYGGNENYNGCNATKKITIEGKVVEEQASQQSTQSTQSSSSSSSSKYSIDNLPPSNDPYPETRRYQEGDYVIQEYEDGYASVVDLRTGERTSGGFR
;
A
#
# COMPACT_ATOMS: atom_id res chain seq x y z
N MET A 1 -61.10 43.14 -20.81
CA MET A 1 -60.40 42.13 -21.63
C MET A 1 -61.44 41.37 -22.44
N GLU A 2 -61.24 41.27 -23.75
CA GLU A 2 -62.11 40.45 -24.60
C GLU A 2 -62.02 38.98 -24.19
N LYS A 3 -63.16 38.30 -24.06
CA LYS A 3 -63.26 36.91 -23.55
C LYS A 3 -62.29 35.94 -24.23
N ASN A 4 -62.03 36.15 -25.52
CA ASN A 4 -61.09 35.34 -26.32
C ASN A 4 -59.64 35.46 -25.81
N LYS A 5 -59.22 36.65 -25.36
CA LYS A 5 -57.89 36.89 -24.80
C LYS A 5 -57.71 36.16 -23.46
N ILE A 6 -58.77 36.08 -22.65
CA ILE A 6 -58.76 35.35 -21.37
C ILE A 6 -58.65 33.84 -21.60
N ILE A 7 -59.39 33.29 -22.57
CA ILE A 7 -59.34 31.86 -22.92
C ILE A 7 -57.95 31.48 -23.44
N ILE A 8 -57.35 32.31 -24.29
CA ILE A 8 -56.00 32.08 -24.83
C ILE A 8 -54.96 32.10 -23.69
N ILE A 9 -55.03 33.06 -22.76
CA ILE A 9 -54.11 33.13 -21.62
C ILE A 9 -54.25 31.89 -20.71
N ALA A 10 -55.47 31.43 -20.46
CA ALA A 10 -55.71 30.24 -19.64
C ALA A 10 -55.14 28.97 -20.31
N LEU A 11 -55.31 28.81 -21.63
CA LEU A 11 -54.72 27.70 -22.38
C LEU A 11 -53.19 27.73 -22.35
N ILE A 12 -52.59 28.91 -22.52
CA ILE A 12 -51.13 29.07 -22.43
C ILE A 12 -50.63 28.71 -21.03
N ALA A 13 -51.32 29.13 -19.97
CA ALA A 13 -50.94 28.79 -18.60
C ALA A 13 -50.98 27.28 -18.33
N VAL A 14 -52.00 26.58 -18.85
CA VAL A 14 -52.11 25.12 -18.73
C VAL A 14 -51.01 24.40 -19.52
N ILE A 15 -50.71 24.87 -20.74
CA ILE A 15 -49.61 24.31 -21.55
C ILE A 15 -48.26 24.52 -20.86
N ILE A 16 -48.01 25.70 -20.28
CA ILE A 16 -46.78 25.98 -19.54
C ILE A 16 -46.68 25.06 -18.31
N ALA A 17 -47.76 24.88 -17.54
CA ALA A 17 -47.76 23.99 -16.38
C ALA A 17 -47.48 22.53 -16.76
N LEU A 18 -48.03 22.06 -17.88
CA LEU A 18 -47.74 20.71 -18.41
C LEU A 18 -46.28 20.58 -18.87
N LEU A 19 -45.73 21.59 -19.56
CA LEU A 19 -44.34 21.58 -19.99
C LEU A 19 -43.36 21.59 -18.80
N VAL A 20 -43.64 22.39 -17.77
CA VAL A 20 -42.84 22.40 -16.53
C VAL A 20 -42.93 21.05 -15.81
N GLY A 21 -44.11 20.44 -15.75
CA GLY A 21 -44.28 19.11 -15.17
C GLY A 21 -43.50 18.01 -15.91
N ILE A 22 -43.46 18.07 -17.25
CA ILE A 22 -42.69 17.14 -18.08
C ILE A 22 -41.19 17.32 -17.86
N VAL A 23 -40.69 18.56 -17.83
CA VAL A 23 -39.27 18.85 -17.58
C VAL A 23 -38.84 18.41 -16.17
N ALA A 24 -39.70 18.55 -15.16
CA ALA A 24 -39.42 18.07 -13.81
C ALA A 24 -39.35 16.54 -13.68
N MET A 25 -39.96 15.80 -14.62
CA MET A 25 -39.89 14.34 -14.69
C MET A 25 -38.75 13.83 -15.59
N MET A 26 -37.98 14.71 -16.24
CA MET A 26 -36.80 14.30 -17.00
C MET A 26 -35.64 14.03 -16.00
N PRO A 27 -35.03 12.83 -16.00
CA PRO A 27 -33.85 12.59 -15.18
C PRO A 27 -32.74 13.55 -15.64
N ASN A 28 -32.06 14.19 -14.69
CA ASN A 28 -30.87 14.99 -14.99
C ASN A 28 -29.75 14.03 -15.45
N THR A 29 -29.55 13.95 -16.76
CA THR A 29 -28.64 13.00 -17.43
C THR A 29 -27.17 13.43 -17.45
N ASN A 30 -26.82 14.56 -16.82
CA ASN A 30 -25.44 15.04 -16.79
C ASN A 30 -24.66 14.32 -15.70
N LYS A 31 -23.79 13.39 -16.13
CA LYS A 31 -22.84 12.72 -15.25
C LYS A 31 -21.85 13.71 -14.65
N GLN A 32 -21.43 13.47 -13.41
CA GLN A 32 -20.38 14.25 -12.77
C GLN A 32 -19.00 13.70 -13.16
N ASP A 33 -18.06 14.59 -13.44
CA ASP A 33 -16.66 14.20 -13.65
C ASP A 33 -16.04 13.68 -12.36
N THR A 34 -15.06 12.78 -12.51
CA THR A 34 -14.36 12.16 -11.39
C THR A 34 -12.86 12.32 -11.51
N LYS A 35 -12.16 12.15 -10.39
CA LYS A 35 -10.72 12.26 -10.28
C LYS A 35 -10.15 11.19 -9.37
N LEU A 36 -9.08 10.54 -9.82
CA LEU A 36 -8.26 9.64 -9.02
C LEU A 36 -7.02 10.38 -8.48
N ILE A 37 -6.71 10.16 -7.21
CA ILE A 37 -5.59 10.78 -6.51
C ILE A 37 -4.81 9.68 -5.79
N PHE A 38 -3.52 9.55 -6.10
CA PHE A 38 -2.64 8.67 -5.33
C PHE A 38 -2.25 9.35 -4.02
N GLU A 39 -2.58 8.71 -2.91
CA GLU A 39 -2.17 9.16 -1.58
C GLU A 39 -0.83 8.54 -1.19
N GLY A 40 -0.04 9.29 -0.43
CA GLY A 40 1.26 8.84 0.07
C GLY A 40 2.43 9.07 -0.89
N ASN A 41 3.55 8.48 -0.51
CA ASN A 41 4.86 8.76 -1.08
C ASN A 41 5.05 8.06 -2.44
N SER A 42 6.10 8.42 -3.16
CA SER A 42 6.53 7.66 -4.34
C SER A 42 7.52 6.55 -4.00
N THR A 43 7.95 6.44 -2.74
CA THR A 43 8.84 5.37 -2.26
C THR A 43 8.16 4.63 -1.13
N ILE A 44 8.08 3.30 -1.22
CA ILE A 44 7.43 2.41 -0.24
C ILE A 44 8.31 1.19 0.01
N ALA A 45 8.12 0.50 1.14
CA ALA A 45 8.80 -0.77 1.40
C ALA A 45 8.07 -1.94 0.72
N GLU A 46 8.77 -3.05 0.51
CA GLU A 46 8.17 -4.29 0.02
C GLU A 46 7.04 -4.75 0.97
N GLY A 47 5.88 -5.08 0.40
CA GLY A 47 4.68 -5.47 1.14
C GLY A 47 3.88 -4.31 1.73
N ASP A 48 4.28 -3.05 1.50
CA ASP A 48 3.45 -1.89 1.79
C ASP A 48 2.26 -1.78 0.83
N SER A 49 1.30 -0.96 1.24
CA SER A 49 0.10 -0.68 0.46
C SER A 49 0.13 0.70 -0.16
N ILE A 50 -0.35 0.80 -1.40
CA ILE A 50 -0.69 2.07 -2.03
C ILE A 50 -2.16 2.40 -1.79
N LYS A 51 -2.46 3.69 -1.73
CA LYS A 51 -3.81 4.21 -1.53
C LYS A 51 -4.19 5.11 -2.69
N ILE A 52 -5.39 4.92 -3.21
CA ILE A 52 -5.93 5.68 -4.34
C ILE A 52 -7.30 6.19 -3.94
N LYS A 53 -7.45 7.51 -3.88
CA LYS A 53 -8.71 8.17 -3.56
C LYS A 53 -9.47 8.53 -4.84
N LEU A 54 -10.76 8.21 -4.88
CA LEU A 54 -11.70 8.58 -5.93
C LEU A 54 -12.68 9.63 -5.40
N ILE A 55 -12.71 10.78 -6.06
CA ILE A 55 -13.65 11.87 -5.77
C ILE A 55 -14.40 12.30 -7.03
N ASP A 56 -15.53 12.97 -6.85
CA ASP A 56 -16.15 13.76 -7.91
C ASP A 56 -15.48 15.14 -8.08
N ASN A 57 -15.91 15.90 -9.08
CA ASN A 57 -15.40 17.24 -9.36
C ASN A 57 -15.69 18.26 -8.22
N ASN A 58 -16.67 17.97 -7.36
CA ASN A 58 -17.01 18.80 -6.20
C ASN A 58 -16.18 18.42 -4.95
N GLY A 59 -15.36 17.38 -5.04
CA GLY A 59 -14.57 16.84 -3.93
C GLY A 59 -15.31 15.83 -3.07
N ALA A 60 -16.50 15.38 -3.46
CA ALA A 60 -17.23 14.35 -2.73
C ALA A 60 -16.56 12.99 -2.92
N GLU A 61 -16.39 12.25 -1.81
CA GLU A 61 -15.75 10.94 -1.77
C GLU A 61 -16.67 9.87 -2.35
N LEU A 62 -16.18 9.08 -3.30
CA LEU A 62 -16.98 8.08 -3.99
C LEU A 62 -16.70 6.67 -3.45
N SER A 63 -17.55 6.24 -2.51
CA SER A 63 -17.46 4.93 -1.86
C SER A 63 -18.08 3.80 -2.67
N ASN A 64 -17.64 2.57 -2.39
CA ASN A 64 -18.09 1.34 -3.04
C ASN A 64 -18.04 1.43 -4.57
N LYS A 65 -16.91 1.88 -5.10
CA LYS A 65 -16.61 1.96 -6.53
C LYS A 65 -15.39 1.12 -6.85
N GLU A 66 -15.48 0.37 -7.93
CA GLU A 66 -14.39 -0.47 -8.40
C GLU A 66 -13.39 0.36 -9.21
N VAL A 67 -12.11 0.28 -8.83
CA VAL A 67 -11.00 0.93 -9.53
C VAL A 67 -10.03 -0.17 -9.99
N ASN A 68 -9.83 -0.23 -11.30
CA ASN A 68 -8.88 -1.15 -11.92
C ASN A 68 -7.48 -0.57 -11.82
N ILE A 69 -6.50 -1.38 -11.42
CA ILE A 69 -5.12 -0.96 -11.23
C ILE A 69 -4.22 -1.84 -12.08
N THR A 70 -3.32 -1.23 -12.81
CA THR A 70 -2.25 -1.89 -13.56
C THR A 70 -0.91 -1.49 -12.97
N VAL A 71 -0.10 -2.48 -12.64
CA VAL A 71 1.25 -2.32 -12.10
C VAL A 71 2.24 -2.79 -13.15
N THR A 72 2.99 -1.88 -13.72
CA THR A 72 3.96 -2.16 -14.79
C THR A 72 5.38 -2.00 -14.27
N ASP A 73 6.22 -3.02 -14.44
CA ASP A 73 7.64 -2.96 -14.09
C ASP A 73 8.50 -2.29 -15.20
N GLU A 74 9.79 -2.12 -14.95
CA GLU A 74 10.73 -1.56 -15.94
C GLU A 74 10.89 -2.45 -17.19
N THR A 75 10.64 -3.76 -17.06
CA THR A 75 10.66 -4.71 -18.17
C THR A 75 9.38 -4.68 -19.02
N LYS A 76 8.42 -3.82 -18.65
CA LYS A 76 7.09 -3.67 -19.26
C LYS A 76 6.14 -4.85 -19.02
N THR A 77 6.45 -5.71 -18.06
CA THR A 77 5.53 -6.73 -17.57
C THR A 77 4.46 -6.04 -16.71
N SER A 78 3.19 -6.34 -16.97
CA SER A 78 2.05 -5.69 -16.32
C SER A 78 1.20 -6.68 -15.54
N ASP A 79 0.94 -6.36 -14.28
CA ASP A 79 0.00 -7.07 -13.42
C ASP A 79 -1.29 -6.27 -13.25
N TYR A 80 -2.41 -6.98 -13.17
CA TYR A 80 -3.75 -6.39 -13.12
C TYR A 80 -4.40 -6.70 -11.78
N HIS A 81 -4.91 -5.66 -11.13
CA HIS A 81 -5.59 -5.73 -9.86
C HIS A 81 -6.88 -4.91 -9.92
N SER A 82 -7.79 -5.18 -8.99
CA SER A 82 -8.98 -4.38 -8.79
C SER A 82 -9.19 -4.15 -7.30
N VAL A 83 -9.58 -2.93 -6.93
CA VAL A 83 -9.90 -2.56 -5.55
C VAL A 83 -11.26 -1.87 -5.51
N VAL A 84 -11.97 -2.03 -4.40
CA VAL A 84 -13.21 -1.31 -4.13
C VAL A 84 -12.93 -0.20 -3.14
N THR A 85 -13.41 1.01 -3.43
CA THR A 85 -13.24 2.17 -2.54
C THR A 85 -14.05 2.03 -1.26
N ASP A 86 -13.45 2.42 -0.14
CA ASP A 86 -14.11 2.46 1.18
C ASP A 86 -15.06 3.66 1.32
N GLU A 87 -15.61 3.87 2.52
CA GLU A 87 -16.51 4.99 2.83
C GLU A 87 -15.89 6.37 2.56
N LYS A 88 -14.56 6.48 2.56
CA LYS A 88 -13.81 7.71 2.27
C LYS A 88 -13.37 7.82 0.82
N GLY A 89 -13.90 6.96 -0.05
CA GLY A 89 -13.53 6.89 -1.46
C GLY A 89 -12.12 6.36 -1.69
N VAL A 90 -11.50 5.68 -0.72
CA VAL A 90 -10.12 5.19 -0.83
C VAL A 90 -10.08 3.71 -1.15
N GLY A 91 -9.45 3.35 -2.26
CA GLY A 91 -9.05 1.98 -2.58
C GLY A 91 -7.62 1.72 -2.11
N THR A 92 -7.40 0.59 -1.44
CA THR A 92 -6.07 0.20 -0.93
C THR A 92 -5.61 -1.06 -1.64
N LEU A 93 -4.43 -1.02 -2.27
CA LEU A 93 -3.79 -2.17 -2.89
C LEU A 93 -2.48 -2.48 -2.17
N LYS A 94 -2.35 -3.69 -1.63
CA LYS A 94 -1.08 -4.19 -1.09
C LYS A 94 -0.15 -4.60 -2.24
N LEU A 95 1.09 -4.12 -2.22
CA LEU A 95 2.11 -4.44 -3.23
C LEU A 95 3.18 -5.35 -2.65
N ASP A 96 2.95 -6.66 -2.75
CA ASP A 96 3.93 -7.69 -2.44
C ASP A 96 4.83 -7.94 -3.67
N LYS A 97 5.65 -6.95 -4.02
CA LYS A 97 6.63 -7.02 -5.10
C LYS A 97 8.03 -6.71 -4.57
N SER A 98 9.03 -7.35 -5.18
CA SER A 98 10.43 -7.11 -4.88
C SER A 98 10.85 -5.67 -5.16
N ALA A 99 12.00 -5.27 -4.62
CA ALA A 99 12.55 -3.94 -4.82
C ALA A 99 12.72 -3.60 -6.31
N GLY A 100 12.35 -2.38 -6.69
CA GLY A 100 12.41 -1.92 -8.08
C GLY A 100 11.51 -0.73 -8.35
N ASN A 101 11.53 -0.23 -9.59
CA ASN A 101 10.66 0.86 -10.02
C ASN A 101 9.44 0.33 -10.76
N TYR A 102 8.28 0.90 -10.45
CA TYR A 102 7.00 0.50 -11.00
C TYR A 102 6.20 1.73 -11.45
N THR A 103 5.43 1.56 -12.52
CA THR A 103 4.42 2.52 -12.96
C THR A 103 3.05 1.96 -12.62
N ILE A 104 2.30 2.68 -11.79
CA ILE A 104 0.96 2.33 -11.37
C ILE A 104 -0.03 3.17 -12.17
N ALA A 105 -0.92 2.53 -12.92
CA ALA A 105 -2.04 3.16 -13.58
C ALA A 105 -3.34 2.73 -12.90
N ALA A 106 -4.17 3.70 -12.50
CA ALA A 106 -5.49 3.46 -11.92
C ALA A 106 -6.56 3.96 -12.90
N ASN A 107 -7.63 3.18 -13.07
CA ASN A 107 -8.72 3.47 -14.00
C ASN A 107 -10.08 3.17 -13.36
N TYR A 108 -10.91 4.20 -13.27
CA TYR A 108 -12.31 4.10 -12.91
C TYR A 108 -13.17 4.17 -14.18
N GLY A 109 -13.99 3.14 -14.42
CA GLY A 109 -14.81 3.03 -15.64
C GLY A 109 -16.02 3.97 -15.71
N GLY A 110 -16.39 4.63 -14.60
CA GLY A 110 -17.62 5.40 -14.51
C GLY A 110 -18.85 4.53 -14.23
N ASN A 111 -20.00 5.17 -14.10
CA ASN A 111 -21.31 4.52 -13.96
C ASN A 111 -22.43 5.42 -14.54
N GLU A 112 -23.68 5.18 -14.14
CA GLU A 112 -24.84 5.99 -14.54
C GLU A 112 -24.76 7.47 -14.09
N ASN A 113 -24.10 7.76 -12.97
CA ASN A 113 -24.05 9.07 -12.34
C ASN A 113 -22.70 9.80 -12.52
N TYR A 114 -21.64 9.04 -12.80
CA TYR A 114 -20.26 9.53 -12.82
C TYR A 114 -19.53 9.14 -14.10
N ASN A 115 -18.76 10.06 -14.66
CA ASN A 115 -17.83 9.77 -15.75
C ASN A 115 -16.62 8.99 -15.23
N GLY A 116 -16.01 8.19 -16.11
CA GLY A 116 -14.76 7.49 -15.80
C GLY A 116 -13.55 8.43 -15.79
N CYS A 117 -12.50 8.05 -15.10
CA CYS A 117 -11.24 8.78 -15.06
C CYS A 117 -10.06 7.82 -14.90
N ASN A 118 -8.84 8.31 -15.18
CA ASN A 118 -7.61 7.56 -15.00
C ASN A 118 -6.52 8.44 -14.37
N ALA A 119 -5.56 7.81 -13.72
CA ALA A 119 -4.39 8.47 -13.17
C ALA A 119 -3.19 7.52 -13.19
N THR A 120 -1.99 8.06 -13.34
CA THR A 120 -0.74 7.27 -13.34
C THR A 120 0.27 7.87 -12.37
N LYS A 121 0.99 7.02 -11.63
CA LYS A 121 2.07 7.41 -10.73
C LYS A 121 3.24 6.42 -10.84
N LYS A 122 4.46 6.96 -10.83
CA LYS A 122 5.67 6.15 -10.68
C LYS A 122 5.99 5.97 -9.21
N ILE A 123 6.30 4.75 -8.80
CA ILE A 123 6.73 4.41 -7.45
C ILE A 123 8.02 3.60 -7.48
N THR A 124 8.78 3.66 -6.39
CA THR A 124 9.95 2.84 -6.12
C THR A 124 9.65 2.00 -4.90
N ILE A 125 9.81 0.68 -5.02
CA ILE A 125 9.73 -0.25 -3.91
C ILE A 125 11.17 -0.48 -3.43
N GLU A 126 11.40 -0.22 -2.14
CA GLU A 126 12.63 -0.55 -1.46
C GLU A 126 12.50 -1.93 -0.81
N GLY A 127 13.58 -2.72 -0.84
CA GLY A 127 13.57 -4.04 -0.21
C GLY A 127 13.32 -3.92 1.28
N LYS A 128 12.59 -4.89 1.86
CA LYS A 128 12.41 -4.93 3.31
C LYS A 128 13.77 -5.01 4.01
N VAL A 129 14.05 -4.03 4.88
CA VAL A 129 14.86 -4.31 6.07
C VAL A 129 14.03 -5.26 6.93
N VAL A 130 14.48 -6.51 7.03
CA VAL A 130 13.78 -7.57 7.77
C VAL A 130 13.75 -7.20 9.25
N GLU A 131 12.62 -6.68 9.71
CA GLU A 131 12.30 -6.56 11.12
C GLU A 131 11.29 -7.66 11.46
N GLU A 132 11.76 -8.69 12.15
CA GLU A 132 10.99 -9.84 12.59
C GLU A 132 10.23 -9.48 13.88
N GLN A 133 8.89 -9.50 13.83
CA GLN A 133 8.03 -9.45 15.01
C GLN A 133 6.98 -10.56 14.91
N ALA A 134 7.27 -11.68 15.58
CA ALA A 134 6.31 -12.73 15.91
C ALA A 134 5.38 -12.28 17.05
N SER A 135 4.07 -12.49 16.90
CA SER A 135 3.06 -12.28 17.95
C SER A 135 3.16 -13.34 19.07
N GLN A 136 2.97 -12.89 20.31
CA GLN A 136 3.28 -13.55 21.60
C GLN A 136 2.14 -14.40 22.19
N GLN A 137 2.46 -15.43 23.00
CA GLN A 137 1.90 -15.66 24.36
C GLN A 137 2.73 -16.75 25.10
N SER A 138 3.51 -16.41 26.13
CA SER A 138 3.02 -16.49 27.52
C SER A 138 3.86 -15.66 28.50
N THR A 139 3.16 -14.74 29.18
CA THR A 139 3.25 -14.32 30.60
C THR A 139 4.60 -14.00 31.27
N GLN A 140 4.75 -12.70 31.55
CA GLN A 140 4.68 -12.09 32.90
C GLN A 140 5.94 -11.34 33.38
N SER A 141 5.84 -10.00 33.24
CA SER A 141 6.38 -8.92 34.09
C SER A 141 7.83 -9.00 34.59
N THR A 142 8.63 -7.97 34.34
CA THR A 142 8.75 -6.81 35.25
C THR A 142 9.71 -5.75 34.69
N GLN A 143 9.28 -4.51 34.84
CA GLN A 143 10.00 -3.24 34.84
C GLN A 143 11.53 -3.23 34.97
N SER A 144 12.11 -2.37 34.13
CA SER A 144 13.07 -1.31 34.49
C SER A 144 14.58 -1.61 34.45
N SER A 145 15.19 -0.94 33.47
CA SER A 145 16.39 -0.07 33.56
C SER A 145 17.72 -0.67 34.03
N SER A 146 18.70 -0.65 33.12
CA SER A 146 19.84 0.29 33.13
C SER A 146 21.19 -0.34 32.77
N SER A 147 22.05 0.49 32.18
CA SER A 147 23.51 0.36 32.06
C SER A 147 24.11 -0.59 31.01
N SER A 148 24.37 0.00 29.84
CA SER A 148 25.72 0.10 29.23
C SER A 148 26.57 -1.17 29.10
N SER A 149 26.55 -1.74 27.89
CA SER A 149 27.75 -2.18 27.14
C SER A 149 27.33 -2.37 25.69
N SER A 150 27.59 -1.38 24.84
CA SER A 150 27.27 -1.43 23.41
C SER A 150 28.22 -2.42 22.73
N SER A 151 27.75 -3.64 22.47
CA SER A 151 28.47 -4.61 21.65
C SER A 151 28.71 -4.02 20.25
N LYS A 152 29.97 -4.05 19.79
CA LYS A 152 30.41 -3.42 18.53
C LYS A 152 30.00 -4.24 17.31
N TYR A 153 29.92 -5.55 17.47
CA TYR A 153 29.54 -6.52 16.46
C TYR A 153 28.19 -7.15 16.82
N SER A 154 27.56 -7.78 15.84
CA SER A 154 26.26 -8.46 15.99
C SER A 154 26.26 -9.73 15.15
N ILE A 155 25.29 -10.62 15.33
CA ILE A 155 25.21 -11.90 14.62
C ILE A 155 25.26 -11.79 13.08
N ASP A 156 24.76 -10.68 12.54
CA ASP A 156 24.75 -10.41 11.09
C ASP A 156 25.98 -9.61 10.62
N ASN A 157 26.71 -9.01 11.56
CA ASN A 157 27.88 -8.19 11.29
C ASN A 157 29.05 -8.67 12.13
N LEU A 158 29.46 -9.91 11.88
CA LEU A 158 30.67 -10.48 12.44
C LEU A 158 31.87 -10.10 11.57
N PRO A 159 33.09 -10.04 12.13
CA PRO A 159 34.30 -10.00 11.32
C PRO A 159 34.32 -11.14 10.30
N PRO A 160 35.03 -11.04 9.15
CA PRO A 160 35.05 -12.11 8.14
C PRO A 160 35.70 -13.38 8.69
N SER A 161 35.07 -14.55 8.50
CA SER A 161 35.67 -15.83 8.88
C SER A 161 36.69 -16.27 7.83
N ASN A 162 37.83 -16.81 8.27
CA ASN A 162 38.81 -17.45 7.38
C ASN A 162 38.57 -18.97 7.26
N ASP A 163 37.43 -19.47 7.76
CA ASP A 163 37.07 -20.88 7.65
C ASP A 163 36.73 -21.24 6.18
N PRO A 164 37.43 -22.21 5.57
CA PRO A 164 37.17 -22.60 4.18
C PRO A 164 35.90 -23.44 4.00
N TYR A 165 35.30 -23.95 5.08
CA TYR A 165 34.08 -24.76 5.03
C TYR A 165 32.82 -23.89 5.16
N PRO A 166 31.72 -24.24 4.46
CA PRO A 166 30.49 -23.46 4.54
C PRO A 166 29.86 -23.57 5.94
N GLU A 167 29.31 -22.46 6.42
CA GLU A 167 28.53 -22.41 7.66
C GLU A 167 27.23 -23.18 7.50
N THR A 168 26.98 -24.14 8.40
CA THR A 168 25.73 -24.91 8.43
C THR A 168 24.70 -24.27 9.36
N ARG A 169 25.17 -23.67 10.46
CA ARG A 169 24.32 -23.09 11.49
C ARG A 169 25.01 -21.94 12.19
N ARG A 170 24.24 -20.90 12.52
CA ARG A 170 24.70 -19.74 13.28
C ARG A 170 23.67 -19.38 14.35
N TYR A 171 24.10 -19.16 15.58
CA TYR A 171 23.24 -18.73 16.68
C TYR A 171 24.01 -17.90 17.70
N GLN A 172 23.30 -17.04 18.43
CA GLN A 172 23.87 -16.17 19.45
C GLN A 172 23.59 -16.72 20.85
N GLU A 173 24.60 -16.71 21.71
CA GLU A 173 24.51 -17.04 23.13
C GLU A 173 25.13 -15.90 23.96
N GLY A 174 24.27 -15.04 24.52
CA GLY A 174 24.71 -13.83 25.21
C GLY A 174 25.44 -12.86 24.28
N ASP A 175 26.67 -12.49 24.63
CA ASP A 175 27.54 -11.63 23.82
C ASP A 175 28.45 -12.42 22.87
N TYR A 176 28.14 -13.68 22.62
CA TYR A 176 28.90 -14.54 21.73
C TYR A 176 28.04 -15.02 20.56
N VAL A 177 28.66 -15.20 19.40
CA VAL A 177 28.03 -15.91 18.27
C VAL A 177 28.81 -17.17 17.99
N ILE A 178 28.07 -18.27 17.86
CA ILE A 178 28.60 -19.58 17.53
C ILE A 178 28.26 -19.87 16.07
N GLN A 179 29.28 -20.18 15.27
CA GLN A 179 29.17 -20.58 13.86
C GLN A 179 29.61 -22.03 13.75
N GLU A 180 28.73 -22.92 13.30
CA GLU A 180 29.01 -24.34 13.06
C GLU A 180 29.27 -24.58 11.57
N TYR A 181 30.27 -25.38 11.24
CA TYR A 181 30.72 -25.65 9.87
C TYR A 181 30.50 -27.12 9.47
N GLU A 182 30.49 -27.40 8.17
CA GLU A 182 30.24 -28.77 7.66
C GLU A 182 31.28 -29.81 8.10
N ASP A 183 32.50 -29.39 8.45
CA ASP A 183 33.57 -30.26 8.93
C ASP A 183 33.45 -30.64 10.42
N GLY A 184 32.40 -30.17 11.09
CA GLY A 184 32.10 -30.43 12.50
C GLY A 184 32.83 -29.50 13.48
N TYR A 185 33.56 -28.49 12.99
CA TYR A 185 34.15 -27.47 13.85
C TYR A 185 33.16 -26.33 14.12
N ALA A 186 33.40 -25.63 15.23
CA ALA A 186 32.67 -24.41 15.56
C ALA A 186 33.63 -23.27 15.88
N SER A 187 33.27 -22.05 15.47
CA SER A 187 33.92 -20.81 15.88
C SER A 187 33.02 -20.01 16.81
N VAL A 188 33.59 -19.43 17.86
CA VAL A 188 32.90 -18.56 18.80
C VAL A 188 33.46 -17.15 18.68
N VAL A 189 32.58 -16.18 18.42
CA VAL A 189 32.93 -14.78 18.19
C VAL A 189 32.39 -13.90 19.31
N ASP A 190 33.26 -13.17 20.00
CA ASP A 190 32.86 -12.19 21.01
C ASP A 190 32.33 -10.91 20.33
N LEU A 191 31.10 -10.53 20.63
CA LEU A 191 30.41 -9.38 20.01
C LEU A 191 30.92 -8.02 20.51
N ARG A 192 31.63 -7.97 21.64
CA ARG A 192 32.24 -6.74 22.17
C ARG A 192 33.55 -6.42 21.45
N THR A 193 34.39 -7.44 21.24
CA THR A 193 35.76 -7.27 20.72
C THR A 193 35.91 -7.68 19.27
N GLY A 194 35.09 -8.61 18.77
CA GLY A 194 35.25 -9.27 17.48
C GLY A 194 36.29 -10.39 17.50
N GLU A 195 36.82 -10.78 18.67
CA GLU A 195 37.78 -11.86 18.77
C GLU A 195 37.11 -13.21 18.48
N ARG A 196 37.81 -14.05 17.71
CA ARG A 196 37.38 -15.40 17.36
C ARG A 196 38.20 -16.43 18.11
N THR A 197 37.51 -17.39 18.72
CA THR A 197 38.11 -18.61 19.27
C THR A 197 37.58 -19.81 18.50
N SER A 198 38.48 -20.65 17.99
CA SER A 198 38.12 -21.90 17.31
C SER A 198 38.49 -23.09 18.20
N GLY A 199 37.55 -24.02 18.36
CA GLY A 199 37.73 -25.21 19.19
C GLY A 199 36.95 -26.38 18.62
N GLY A 200 37.61 -27.52 18.44
CA GLY A 200 36.96 -28.74 17.95
C GLY A 200 36.23 -29.46 19.08
N PHE A 201 34.97 -29.85 18.85
CA PHE A 201 34.33 -30.88 19.65
C PHE A 201 34.74 -32.24 19.06
N ARG A 202 35.47 -33.03 19.86
CA ARG A 202 35.70 -34.46 19.58
C ARG A 202 34.55 -35.28 20.13
#